data_AF-A0A7X6X6J8-F1
#
_entry.id   AF-A0A7X6X6J8-F1
#
_cell.length_a   1.000
_cell.length_b   1.000
_cell.length_c   1.000
_cell.angle_alpha   90.00
_cell.angle_beta   90.00
_cell.angle_gamma   90.00
#
_symmetry.space_group_name_H-M   'P 1'
#
loop_
_entity.id
_entity.type
_entity.pdbx_description
1 polymer ?
#
loop_
_entity_poly.entity_id
_entity_poly.type
_entity_poly.pdbx_seq_one_letter_code
_entity_poly.pdbx_strand_id
1 'polypeptide(L)'
;MSPRKQQKKQLVPSLLMIITSLSLVVAFFLPYVTATDAAKAVLDPGEIKVSLLGMVKIHRELAATPTYKLVGTIVLVLIGLIALFTVLSALFSILKKPLPTLIFLVLNFAVFNVLNWDLTDRRVIPSSLYNWGFSYYYFYIGSVLLFVGAIWLFVVKRRAKKQLRDREAS
;
A
#
# COMPACT_ATOMS: atom_id res chain seq x y z
N MET A 1 -23.12 -29.31 -6.08
CA MET A 1 -22.79 -28.08 -6.85
C MET A 1 -21.45 -28.29 -7.52
N SER A 2 -21.38 -28.17 -8.85
CA SER A 2 -20.18 -28.48 -9.63
C SER A 2 -18.99 -27.57 -9.26
N PRO A 3 -17.75 -28.11 -9.21
CA PRO A 3 -16.51 -27.35 -8.98
C PRO A 3 -16.40 -26.09 -9.86
N ARG A 4 -16.87 -26.16 -11.11
CA ARG A 4 -16.84 -25.04 -12.08
C ARG A 4 -17.66 -23.82 -11.62
N LYS A 5 -18.82 -24.01 -10.98
CA LYS A 5 -19.64 -22.88 -10.49
C LYS A 5 -18.99 -22.15 -9.31
N GLN A 6 -18.23 -22.88 -8.49
CA GLN A 6 -17.56 -22.34 -7.30
C GLN A 6 -16.28 -21.57 -7.67
N GLN A 7 -15.56 -22.06 -8.69
CA GLN A 7 -14.43 -21.37 -9.31
C GLN A 7 -14.83 -20.01 -9.88
N LYS A 8 -15.94 -19.95 -10.63
CA LYS A 8 -16.47 -18.68 -11.18
C LYS A 8 -16.82 -17.67 -10.09
N LYS A 9 -17.40 -18.11 -8.96
CA LYS A 9 -17.75 -17.22 -7.82
C LYS A 9 -16.53 -16.65 -7.10
N GLN A 10 -15.39 -17.34 -7.14
CA GLN A 10 -14.14 -16.85 -6.52
C GLN A 10 -13.32 -15.97 -7.48
N LEU A 11 -13.55 -16.07 -8.78
CA LEU A 11 -12.73 -15.41 -9.80
C LEU A 11 -12.75 -13.89 -9.65
N VAL A 12 -13.96 -13.29 -9.64
CA VAL A 12 -14.15 -11.83 -9.55
C VAL A 12 -13.46 -11.24 -8.31
N PRO A 13 -13.74 -11.70 -7.07
CA PRO A 13 -13.09 -11.13 -5.90
C PRO A 13 -11.58 -11.42 -5.86
N SER A 14 -11.12 -12.53 -6.46
CA SER A 14 -9.67 -12.79 -6.58
C SER A 14 -8.99 -11.80 -7.52
N LEU A 15 -9.59 -11.51 -8.68
CA LEU A 15 -9.06 -10.57 -9.65
C LEU A 15 -9.03 -9.15 -9.08
N LEU A 16 -10.09 -8.73 -8.39
CA LEU A 16 -10.11 -7.45 -7.68
C LEU A 16 -8.94 -7.35 -6.68
N MET A 17 -8.77 -8.35 -5.82
CA MET A 17 -7.64 -8.42 -4.87
C MET A 17 -6.29 -8.31 -5.57
N ILE A 18 -6.06 -9.11 -6.61
CA ILE A 18 -4.79 -9.18 -7.33
C ILE A 18 -4.50 -7.84 -8.00
N ILE A 19 -5.43 -7.33 -8.81
CA ILE A 19 -5.25 -6.08 -9.56
C ILE A 19 -4.99 -4.92 -8.61
N THR A 20 -5.79 -4.78 -7.55
CA THR A 20 -5.61 -3.69 -6.58
C THR A 20 -4.30 -3.84 -5.79
N SER A 21 -3.93 -5.05 -5.38
CA SER A 21 -2.66 -5.25 -4.66
C SER A 21 -1.43 -4.94 -5.52
N LEU A 22 -1.47 -5.29 -6.82
CA LEU A 22 -0.40 -4.98 -7.76
C LEU A 22 -0.36 -3.48 -8.08
N SER A 23 -1.52 -2.82 -8.18
CA SER A 23 -1.54 -1.38 -8.41
C SER A 23 -0.99 -0.59 -7.21
N LEU A 24 -1.18 -1.08 -5.97
CA LEU A 24 -0.52 -0.53 -4.79
C LEU A 24 1.01 -0.69 -4.83
N VAL A 25 1.52 -1.80 -5.38
CA VAL A 25 2.97 -1.96 -5.63
C VAL A 25 3.44 -0.93 -6.66
N VAL A 26 2.69 -0.71 -7.74
CA VAL A 26 3.03 0.31 -8.75
C VAL A 26 3.00 1.72 -8.15
N ALA A 27 2.12 1.99 -7.18
CA ALA A 27 2.00 3.30 -6.54
C ALA A 27 3.29 3.76 -5.83
N PHE A 28 4.19 2.85 -5.46
CA PHE A 28 5.52 3.18 -4.91
C PHE A 28 6.38 4.02 -5.85
N PHE A 29 6.18 3.85 -7.15
CA PHE A 29 6.94 4.52 -8.21
C PHE A 29 6.27 5.82 -8.67
N LEU A 30 5.00 6.03 -8.28
CA LEU A 30 4.24 7.22 -8.64
C LEU A 30 4.55 8.39 -7.68
N PRO A 31 4.33 9.64 -8.12
CA PRO A 31 4.59 10.82 -7.30
C PRO A 31 3.83 10.75 -5.97
N TYR A 32 4.59 10.67 -4.89
CA TYR A 32 4.12 10.67 -3.52
C TYR A 32 4.18 12.07 -2.90
N VAL A 33 5.15 12.85 -3.37
CA VAL A 33 5.36 14.25 -3.06
C VAL A 33 5.37 15.02 -4.36
N THR A 34 4.72 16.17 -4.39
CA THR A 34 4.75 17.09 -5.53
C THR A 34 5.03 18.50 -5.05
N ALA A 35 5.91 19.22 -5.77
CA ALA A 35 6.21 20.61 -5.46
C ALA A 35 4.97 21.50 -5.60
N THR A 36 4.86 22.51 -4.72
CA THR A 36 3.87 23.59 -4.84
C THR A 36 4.12 24.43 -6.09
N ASP A 37 3.11 25.16 -6.57
CA ASP A 37 3.28 26.01 -7.76
C ASP A 37 4.35 27.09 -7.58
N ALA A 38 4.48 27.62 -6.36
CA ALA A 38 5.54 28.56 -6.00
C ALA A 38 6.93 27.92 -6.03
N ALA A 39 7.06 26.67 -5.57
CA ALA A 39 8.34 25.98 -5.51
C ALA A 39 8.84 25.50 -6.88
N LYS A 40 7.95 25.24 -7.85
CA LYS A 40 8.32 24.82 -9.21
C LYS A 40 9.23 25.81 -9.94
N ALA A 41 9.21 27.09 -9.56
CA ALA A 41 10.07 28.11 -10.17
C ALA A 41 11.52 28.06 -9.67
N VAL A 42 11.79 27.36 -8.56
CA VAL A 42 13.08 27.39 -7.85
C VAL A 42 13.70 26.01 -7.71
N LEU A 43 12.90 24.94 -7.82
CA LEU A 43 13.35 23.55 -7.74
C LEU A 43 13.77 23.00 -9.11
N ASP A 44 14.76 22.11 -9.10
CA ASP A 44 15.14 21.37 -10.29
C ASP A 44 14.00 20.44 -10.77
N PRO A 45 13.88 20.16 -12.08
CA PRO A 45 12.81 19.33 -12.62
C PRO A 45 12.66 17.95 -11.95
N GLY A 46 13.76 17.37 -11.46
CA GLY A 46 13.79 16.09 -10.77
C GLY A 46 13.23 16.12 -9.34
N GLU A 47 13.07 17.30 -8.74
CA GLU A 47 12.57 17.49 -7.38
C GLU A 47 11.07 17.84 -7.37
N ILE A 48 10.52 18.20 -8.52
CA ILE A 48 9.09 18.58 -8.66
C ILE A 48 8.16 17.41 -8.31
N LYS A 49 8.58 16.16 -8.56
CA LYS A 49 7.78 14.96 -8.30
C LYS A 49 8.66 13.87 -7.72
N VAL A 50 8.47 13.57 -6.44
CA VAL A 50 9.24 12.55 -5.73
C VAL A 50 8.33 11.39 -5.37
N SER A 51 8.69 10.17 -5.77
CA SER A 51 7.97 8.96 -5.39
C SER A 51 8.41 8.46 -4.01
N LEU A 52 7.69 7.49 -3.42
CA LEU A 52 8.12 6.83 -2.18
C LEU A 52 9.50 6.18 -2.32
N LEU A 53 9.82 5.64 -3.50
CA LEU A 53 11.15 5.15 -3.80
C LEU A 53 12.18 6.28 -3.91
N GLY A 54 11.81 7.43 -4.50
CA GLY A 54 12.67 8.62 -4.52
C GLY A 54 13.00 9.13 -3.12
N MET A 55 12.05 9.05 -2.19
CA MET A 55 12.24 9.41 -0.79
C MET A 55 13.32 8.55 -0.10
N VAL A 56 13.55 7.31 -0.54
CA VAL A 56 14.64 6.47 -0.02
C VAL A 56 15.99 7.12 -0.25
N LYS A 57 16.23 7.69 -1.43
CA LYS A 57 17.51 8.35 -1.74
C LYS A 57 17.76 9.53 -0.79
N ILE A 58 16.76 10.40 -0.67
CA ILE A 58 16.82 11.60 0.19
C ILE A 58 17.08 11.19 1.64
N HIS A 59 16.31 10.24 2.17
CA HIS A 59 16.41 9.86 3.59
C HIS A 59 17.67 9.03 3.89
N ARG A 60 18.27 8.38 2.88
CA ARG A 60 19.59 7.76 3.00
C ARG A 60 20.70 8.78 3.18
N GLU A 61 20.65 9.90 2.46
CA GLU A 61 21.61 11.00 2.64
C GLU A 61 21.44 11.65 4.02
N LEU A 62 20.20 11.85 4.48
CA LEU A 62 19.92 12.32 5.84
C LEU A 62 20.42 11.32 6.90
N ALA A 63 20.22 10.02 6.69
CA ALA A 63 20.67 8.98 7.61
C ALA A 63 22.22 8.92 7.73
N ALA A 64 22.94 9.33 6.69
CA ALA A 64 24.40 9.43 6.71
C ALA A 64 24.91 10.69 7.42
N THR A 65 24.06 11.70 7.63
CA THR A 65 24.42 12.97 8.27
C THR A 65 24.20 12.87 9.78
N PRO A 66 25.23 13.05 10.65
CA PRO A 66 25.10 12.84 12.10
C PRO A 66 23.92 13.57 12.75
N THR A 67 23.68 14.83 12.35
CA THR A 67 22.59 15.67 12.86
C THR A 67 21.20 15.11 12.57
N TYR A 68 21.01 14.46 11.42
CA TYR A 68 19.71 13.97 10.95
C TYR A 68 19.61 12.44 10.91
N LYS A 69 20.63 11.74 11.40
CA LYS A 69 20.79 10.29 11.30
C LYS A 69 19.57 9.52 11.78
N LEU A 70 19.06 9.89 12.96
CA LEU A 70 17.91 9.21 13.58
C LEU A 70 16.65 9.35 12.70
N VAL A 71 16.35 10.58 12.29
CA VAL A 71 15.19 10.91 11.45
C VAL A 71 15.26 10.19 10.11
N GLY A 72 16.40 10.29 9.40
CA GLY A 72 16.61 9.61 8.13
C GLY A 72 16.42 8.10 8.25
N THR A 73 16.96 7.51 9.33
CA THR A 73 16.86 6.07 9.58
C THR A 73 15.42 5.64 9.86
N ILE A 74 14.67 6.38 10.68
CA ILE A 74 13.27 6.06 10.98
C ILE A 74 12.44 6.08 9.69
N VAL A 75 12.56 7.13 8.87
CA VAL A 75 11.80 7.22 7.62
C VAL A 75 12.17 6.09 6.65
N LEU A 76 13.45 5.73 6.54
CA LEU A 76 13.87 4.58 5.72
C LEU A 76 13.25 3.26 6.19
N VAL A 77 13.23 3.02 7.51
CA VAL A 77 12.61 1.82 8.09
C VAL A 77 11.11 1.80 7.79
N LEU A 78 10.41 2.93 7.95
CA LEU A 78 8.98 3.02 7.65
C LEU A 78 8.70 2.75 6.16
N ILE A 79 9.46 3.37 5.24
CA ILE A 79 9.33 3.11 3.79
C ILE A 79 9.59 1.62 3.47
N GLY A 80 10.64 1.03 4.07
CA GLY A 80 10.97 -0.39 3.92
C GLY A 80 9.85 -1.31 4.40
N LEU A 81 9.24 -1.01 5.55
CA LEU A 81 8.09 -1.76 6.08
C LEU A 81 6.86 -1.65 5.18
N ILE A 82 6.56 -0.46 4.66
CA ILE A 82 5.45 -0.27 3.70
C ILE A 82 5.70 -1.11 2.44
N ALA A 83 6.93 -1.09 1.92
CA ALA A 83 7.29 -1.87 0.74
C ALA A 83 7.12 -3.38 1.00
N LEU A 84 7.64 -3.86 2.13
CA LEU A 84 7.53 -5.25 2.55
C LEU A 84 6.06 -5.68 2.68
N PHE A 85 5.24 -4.94 3.43
CA PHE A 85 3.85 -5.30 3.65
C PHE A 85 2.99 -5.18 2.40
N THR A 86 3.29 -4.23 1.52
CA THR A 86 2.63 -4.11 0.21
C THR A 86 2.95 -5.33 -0.68
N VAL A 87 4.22 -5.76 -0.75
CA VAL A 87 4.63 -6.95 -1.50
C VAL A 87 4.02 -8.22 -0.90
N LEU A 88 4.02 -8.37 0.43
CA LEU A 88 3.38 -9.52 1.10
C LEU A 88 1.88 -9.56 0.83
N SER A 89 1.20 -8.40 0.87
CA SER A 89 -0.22 -8.29 0.52
C SER A 89 -0.48 -8.74 -0.92
N ALA A 90 0.37 -8.36 -1.87
CA ALA A 90 0.30 -8.78 -3.26
C ALA A 90 0.56 -10.29 -3.44
N LEU A 91 1.60 -10.82 -2.79
CA LEU A 91 1.93 -12.25 -2.78
C LEU A 91 0.73 -13.08 -2.30
N PHE A 92 0.17 -12.76 -1.15
CA PHE A 92 -0.99 -13.48 -0.62
C PHE A 92 -2.25 -13.27 -1.46
N SER A 93 -2.36 -12.14 -2.17
CA SER A 93 -3.44 -11.92 -3.12
C SER A 93 -3.36 -12.85 -4.33
N ILE A 94 -2.16 -13.00 -4.90
CA ILE A 94 -1.89 -13.95 -6.00
C ILE A 94 -2.16 -15.40 -5.55
N LEU A 95 -1.75 -15.75 -4.33
CA LEU A 95 -2.05 -17.05 -3.71
C LEU A 95 -3.52 -17.22 -3.31
N LYS A 96 -4.36 -16.20 -3.52
CA LYS A 96 -5.79 -16.16 -3.17
C LYS A 96 -6.01 -16.46 -1.68
N LYS A 97 -5.13 -15.97 -0.80
CA LYS A 97 -5.18 -16.14 0.66
C LYS A 97 -5.70 -14.85 1.31
N PRO A 98 -7.03 -14.65 1.40
CA PRO A 98 -7.59 -13.36 1.81
C PRO A 98 -7.24 -12.96 3.26
N LEU A 99 -7.10 -13.92 4.18
CA LEU A 99 -6.80 -13.61 5.58
C LEU A 99 -5.37 -13.03 5.76
N PRO A 100 -4.30 -13.69 5.27
CA PRO A 100 -2.98 -13.06 5.22
C PRO A 100 -2.96 -11.71 4.50
N THR A 101 -3.66 -11.58 3.36
CA THR A 101 -3.78 -10.29 2.65
C THR A 101 -4.34 -9.19 3.55
N LEU A 102 -5.40 -9.46 4.33
CA LEU A 102 -5.97 -8.49 5.26
C LEU A 102 -5.01 -8.09 6.37
N ILE A 103 -4.25 -9.06 6.92
CA ILE A 103 -3.28 -8.79 7.99
C ILE A 103 -2.20 -7.82 7.49
N PHE A 104 -1.59 -8.12 6.34
CA PHE A 104 -0.55 -7.26 5.79
C PHE A 104 -1.09 -5.93 5.28
N LEU A 105 -2.33 -5.88 4.80
CA LEU A 105 -3.00 -4.62 4.46
C LEU A 105 -3.16 -3.72 5.68
N VAL A 106 -3.63 -4.25 6.82
CA VAL A 106 -3.80 -3.47 8.06
C VAL A 106 -2.46 -2.97 8.59
N LEU A 107 -1.43 -3.84 8.60
CA LEU A 107 -0.07 -3.44 8.97
C LEU A 107 0.48 -2.36 8.05
N ASN A 108 0.32 -2.53 6.73
CA ASN A 108 0.74 -1.53 5.75
C ASN A 108 0.05 -0.19 5.97
N PHE A 109 -1.27 -0.22 6.18
CA PHE A 109 -2.07 0.98 6.44
C PHE A 109 -1.61 1.70 7.71
N ALA A 110 -1.35 0.95 8.79
CA ALA A 110 -0.83 1.53 10.03
C ALA A 110 0.53 2.23 9.82
N VAL A 111 1.51 1.53 9.21
CA VAL A 111 2.84 2.11 8.96
C VAL A 111 2.77 3.31 8.01
N PHE A 112 1.93 3.25 6.98
CA PHE A 112 1.71 4.35 6.05
C PHE A 112 1.18 5.60 6.76
N ASN A 113 0.22 5.45 7.68
CA ASN A 113 -0.27 6.58 8.48
C ASN A 113 0.78 7.11 9.46
N VAL A 114 1.61 6.23 10.06
CA VAL A 114 2.73 6.66 10.92
C VAL A 114 3.74 7.49 10.13
N LEU A 115 4.11 7.06 8.92
CA LEU A 115 4.99 7.84 8.03
C LEU A 115 4.37 9.20 7.69
N ASN A 116 3.10 9.23 7.27
CA ASN A 116 2.43 10.48 6.90
C ASN A 116 2.35 11.44 8.10
N TRP A 117 2.06 10.91 9.28
CA TRP A 117 2.02 11.68 10.52
C TRP A 117 3.38 12.26 10.87
N ASP A 118 4.46 11.47 10.81
CA ASP A 118 5.84 11.94 11.06
C ASP A 118 6.26 13.08 10.11
N LEU A 119 5.93 12.94 8.81
CA LEU A 119 6.22 13.97 7.81
C LEU A 119 5.40 15.24 8.01
N THR A 120 4.16 15.11 8.48
CA THR A 120 3.26 16.24 8.78
C THR A 120 3.71 16.97 10.03
N ASP A 121 4.01 16.24 11.10
CA ASP A 121 4.44 16.78 12.40
C ASP A 121 5.72 17.61 12.26
N ARG A 122 6.67 17.13 11.44
CA ARG A 122 7.92 17.84 11.12
C ARG A 122 7.77 18.93 10.05
N ARG A 123 6.57 19.15 9.52
CA ARG A 123 6.28 20.10 8.43
C ARG A 123 7.13 19.83 7.18
N VAL A 124 7.45 18.57 6.91
CA VAL A 124 8.08 18.15 5.65
C VAL A 124 7.02 18.18 4.54
N ILE A 125 5.83 17.60 4.82
CA ILE A 125 4.67 17.61 3.92
C ILE A 125 3.37 17.66 4.75
N PRO A 126 2.42 18.58 4.46
CA PRO A 126 2.58 19.70 3.53
C PRO A 126 3.53 20.76 4.09
N SER A 127 4.17 21.51 3.18
CA SER A 127 5.05 22.63 3.49
C SER A 127 4.91 23.72 2.42
N SER A 128 5.64 24.83 2.55
CA SER A 128 5.69 25.85 1.49
C SER A 128 6.23 25.31 0.17
N LEU A 129 7.05 24.26 0.22
CA LEU A 129 7.71 23.66 -0.94
C LEU A 129 6.96 22.47 -1.51
N TYR A 130 6.29 21.67 -0.67
CA TYR A 130 5.77 20.37 -1.07
C TYR A 130 4.34 20.10 -0.59
N ASN A 131 3.57 19.42 -1.44
CA ASN A 131 2.25 18.87 -1.18
C ASN A 131 2.24 17.35 -1.38
N TRP A 132 1.19 16.71 -0.87
CA TRP A 132 0.91 15.30 -1.14
C TRP A 132 0.65 15.05 -2.62
N GLY A 133 1.33 14.05 -3.17
CA GLY A 133 1.19 13.63 -4.56
C GLY A 133 0.08 12.60 -4.78
N PHE A 134 -0.05 12.16 -6.03
CA PHE A 134 -1.07 11.19 -6.43
C PHE A 134 -1.04 9.89 -5.61
N SER A 135 0.15 9.32 -5.39
CA SER A 135 0.23 8.02 -4.73
C SER A 135 -0.20 8.06 -3.27
N TYR A 136 -0.06 9.21 -2.59
CA TYR A 136 -0.58 9.40 -1.23
C TYR A 136 -2.09 9.10 -1.17
N TYR A 137 -2.88 9.76 -2.01
CA TYR A 137 -4.33 9.56 -2.07
C TYR A 137 -4.69 8.17 -2.59
N TYR A 138 -3.93 7.68 -3.58
CA TYR A 138 -4.16 6.36 -4.15
C TYR A 138 -3.94 5.23 -3.14
N PHE A 139 -2.99 5.35 -2.20
CA PHE A 139 -2.79 4.36 -1.15
C PHE A 139 -4.06 4.16 -0.31
N TYR A 140 -4.75 5.23 0.08
CA TYR A 140 -6.02 5.13 0.81
C TYR A 140 -7.12 4.44 -0.02
N ILE A 141 -7.31 4.86 -1.27
CA ILE A 141 -8.33 4.30 -2.17
C ILE A 141 -8.03 2.82 -2.45
N GLY A 142 -6.79 2.50 -2.80
CA GLY A 142 -6.34 1.14 -3.07
C GLY A 142 -6.45 0.24 -1.84
N SER A 143 -6.15 0.74 -0.64
CA SER A 143 -6.36 0.00 0.60
C SER A 143 -7.82 -0.39 0.82
N VAL A 144 -8.77 0.52 0.58
CA VAL A 144 -10.21 0.23 0.68
C VAL A 144 -10.64 -0.83 -0.35
N LEU A 145 -10.22 -0.68 -1.60
CA LEU A 145 -10.53 -1.64 -2.65
C LEU A 145 -9.97 -3.04 -2.35
N LEU A 146 -8.74 -3.12 -1.84
CA LEU A 146 -8.10 -4.37 -1.47
C LEU A 146 -8.81 -5.03 -0.29
N PHE A 147 -9.22 -4.22 0.71
CA PHE A 147 -10.02 -4.68 1.84
C PHE A 147 -11.34 -5.31 1.37
N VAL A 148 -12.10 -4.60 0.52
CA VAL A 148 -13.37 -5.09 -0.04
C VAL A 148 -13.17 -6.41 -0.80
N GLY A 149 -12.15 -6.47 -1.68
CA GLY A 149 -11.81 -7.68 -2.42
C GLY A 149 -11.47 -8.87 -1.51
N ALA A 150 -10.70 -8.62 -0.45
CA ALA A 150 -10.30 -9.66 0.49
C ALA A 150 -11.44 -10.16 1.37
N ILE A 151 -12.28 -9.27 1.90
CA ILE A 151 -13.48 -9.67 2.65
C ILE A 151 -14.44 -10.45 1.75
N TRP A 152 -14.67 -10.01 0.51
CA TRP A 152 -15.52 -10.73 -0.42
C TRP A 152 -14.98 -12.13 -0.70
N LEU A 153 -13.70 -12.28 -1.04
CA LEU A 153 -13.10 -13.58 -1.28
C LEU A 153 -13.15 -14.49 -0.03
N PHE A 154 -12.93 -13.90 1.15
CA PHE A 154 -13.04 -14.61 2.43
C PHE A 154 -14.43 -15.19 2.65
N VAL A 155 -15.48 -14.37 2.49
CA VAL A 155 -16.88 -14.79 2.66
C VAL A 155 -17.25 -15.89 1.65
N VAL A 156 -16.86 -15.74 0.39
CA VAL A 156 -17.13 -16.77 -0.65
C VAL A 156 -16.45 -18.10 -0.28
N LYS A 157 -15.19 -18.08 0.18
CA LYS A 157 -14.47 -19.29 0.60
C LYS A 157 -15.06 -19.92 1.86
N ARG A 158 -15.53 -19.11 2.83
CA ARG A 158 -16.19 -19.62 4.03
C ARG A 158 -17.54 -20.29 3.72
N ARG A 159 -18.38 -19.65 2.91
CA ARG A 159 -19.67 -20.24 2.46
C ARG A 159 -19.45 -21.53 1.67
N ALA A 160 -18.45 -21.53 0.79
CA ALA A 160 -18.02 -22.70 0.03
C ALA A 160 -17.67 -23.90 0.93
N LYS A 161 -16.85 -23.68 1.97
CA LYS A 161 -16.48 -24.74 2.92
C LYS A 161 -17.68 -25.25 3.73
N LYS A 162 -18.56 -24.33 4.18
CA LYS A 162 -19.78 -24.70 4.93
C LYS A 162 -20.68 -25.62 4.10
N GLN A 163 -20.95 -25.26 2.84
CA GLN A 163 -21.79 -26.06 1.94
C GLN A 163 -21.24 -27.44 1.60
N LEU A 164 -19.92 -27.65 1.67
CA LEU A 164 -19.32 -28.97 1.49
C LEU A 164 -19.55 -29.83 2.73
N ARG A 165 -19.27 -29.27 3.91
CA ARG A 165 -19.49 -29.94 5.19
C ARG A 165 -20.96 -30.33 5.40
N ASP A 166 -21.89 -29.45 5.05
CA ASP A 166 -23.33 -29.71 5.21
C ASP A 166 -23.82 -30.83 4.26
N ARG A 167 -23.11 -31.11 3.15
CA ARG A 167 -23.41 -32.25 2.24
C ARG A 167 -22.78 -33.56 2.67
N GLU A 168 -21.63 -33.52 3.34
CA GLU A 168 -20.98 -34.72 3.86
C GLU A 168 -21.72 -35.27 5.09
N ALA A 169 -22.55 -34.43 5.74
CA ALA A 169 -23.35 -34.79 6.91
C ALA A 169 -24.80 -35.25 6.58
N SER A 170 -25.20 -35.23 5.30
CA SER A 170 -26.53 -35.62 4.80
C SER A 170 -26.45 -36.89 3.97
#